data_AF-D7B3P1-F1
#
_entry.id   AF-D7B3P1-F1
#
_cell.length_a   1.000
_cell.length_b   1.000
_cell.length_c   1.000
_cell.angle_alpha   90.00
_cell.angle_beta   90.00
_cell.angle_gamma   90.00
#
_symmetry.space_group_name_H-M   'P 1'
#
loop_
_entity.id
_entity.type
_entity.pdbx_description
1 polymer ?
#
loop_
_entity_poly.entity_id
_entity_poly.type
_entity_poly.pdbx_seq_one_letter_code
_entity_poly.pdbx_strand_id
1 'polypeptide(L)'
;MDTAQGRPCQLTVCRGCCCGTKKKVPGVDHKAQLARLRAIDDHSGRTVPVRTSKCLGICFQANVVVVQPSSAGRAAGGRPVWLGEVTEDKLVEAVDDWIFEGGPGIAPLPAVLADHVTSKDAKKPKKRKKPKHSKAAKKERKKDRREAAARPGKDGGKKKDENSKKGKKSKKDDKKAKKAEKAKDKKSEKGGKSGGD
;
A
#
# COMPACT_ATOMS: atom_id res chain seq x y z
N MET A 1 20.22 3.49 32.39
CA MET A 1 20.23 3.16 30.95
C MET A 1 21.33 2.13 30.78
N ASP A 2 20.95 0.85 30.74
CA ASP A 2 21.88 -0.26 30.77
C ASP A 2 22.75 -0.27 29.51
N THR A 3 24.00 0.18 29.66
CA THR A 3 24.99 0.24 28.59
C THR A 3 25.66 -1.12 28.34
N ALA A 4 25.42 -2.11 29.21
CA ALA A 4 26.01 -3.44 29.10
C ALA A 4 25.36 -4.29 28.00
N GLN A 5 24.07 -4.09 27.73
CA GLN A 5 23.32 -4.85 26.71
C GLN A 5 23.48 -4.33 25.27
N GLY A 6 24.34 -3.33 25.03
CA GLY A 6 24.54 -2.73 23.70
C GLY A 6 23.29 -2.04 23.14
N ARG A 7 23.43 -1.36 22.00
CA ARG A 7 22.33 -0.63 21.36
C ARG A 7 21.42 -1.62 20.60
N PRO A 8 20.09 -1.50 20.70
CA PRO A 8 19.18 -2.31 19.90
C PRO A 8 19.26 -1.92 18.42
N CYS A 9 18.58 -2.72 17.58
CA CYS A 9 18.28 -2.33 16.20
C CYS A 9 17.58 -0.96 16.17
N GLN A 10 17.67 -0.25 15.05
CA GLN A 10 16.99 1.04 14.86
C GLN A 10 16.35 1.11 13.49
N LEU A 11 15.17 1.71 13.42
CA LEU A 11 14.44 1.88 12.17
C LEU A 11 14.47 3.33 11.71
N THR A 12 14.73 3.52 10.41
CA THR A 12 14.51 4.80 9.73
C THR A 12 13.48 4.63 8.63
N VAL A 13 12.36 5.33 8.72
CA VAL A 13 11.23 5.19 7.80
C VAL A 13 11.09 6.45 6.95
N CYS A 14 11.04 6.30 5.63
CA CYS A 14 10.84 7.41 4.70
C CYS A 14 9.37 7.84 4.67
N ARG A 15 9.06 9.03 5.21
CA ARG A 15 7.69 9.57 5.38
C ARG A 15 7.54 11.03 4.93
N GLY A 16 8.23 11.43 3.85
CA GLY A 16 8.04 12.75 3.26
C GLY A 16 7.28 12.76 1.94
N CYS A 17 7.60 13.69 1.05
CA CYS A 17 6.74 14.07 -0.07
C CYS A 17 6.44 12.94 -1.07
N CYS A 18 7.34 11.95 -1.22
CA CYS A 18 7.19 10.85 -2.17
C CYS A 18 6.77 9.52 -1.54
N CYS A 19 7.15 9.25 -0.29
CA CYS A 19 6.90 7.98 0.40
C CYS A 19 5.91 8.21 1.56
N GLY A 20 4.92 7.32 1.73
CA GLY A 20 3.91 7.49 2.77
C GLY A 20 2.72 8.36 2.36
N THR A 21 2.46 8.52 1.05
CA THR A 21 1.28 9.22 0.55
C THR A 21 0.36 8.27 -0.21
N LYS A 22 -0.96 8.43 -0.03
CA LYS A 22 -2.00 7.67 -0.76
C LYS A 22 -1.84 7.77 -2.28
N LYS A 23 -1.25 8.87 -2.77
CA LYS A 23 -0.98 9.07 -4.21
C LYS A 23 0.10 8.11 -4.72
N LYS A 24 1.16 7.89 -3.94
CA LYS A 24 2.26 6.99 -4.33
C LYS A 24 1.86 5.54 -4.13
N VAL A 25 1.21 5.23 -3.00
CA VAL A 25 0.74 3.89 -2.67
C VAL A 25 -0.70 3.95 -2.18
N PRO A 26 -1.69 3.79 -3.07
CA PRO A 26 -3.08 3.72 -2.67
C PRO A 26 -3.35 2.43 -1.89
N GLY A 27 -4.31 2.48 -0.96
CA GLY A 27 -4.74 1.31 -0.18
C GLY A 27 -3.94 1.04 1.09
N VAL A 28 -2.77 1.67 1.28
CA VAL A 28 -1.95 1.50 2.50
C VAL A 28 -2.28 2.58 3.52
N ASP A 29 -2.58 2.16 4.75
CA ASP A 29 -2.62 3.07 5.90
C ASP A 29 -1.21 3.29 6.45
N HIS A 30 -0.55 4.32 5.93
CA HIS A 30 0.79 4.67 6.38
C HIS A 30 0.84 5.05 7.86
N LYS A 31 -0.22 5.65 8.43
CA LYS A 31 -0.21 6.06 9.84
C LYS A 31 -0.25 4.83 10.74
N ALA A 32 -1.17 3.90 10.48
CA ALA A 32 -1.26 2.63 11.20
C ALA A 32 0.04 1.82 11.06
N GLN A 33 0.61 1.75 9.85
CA GLN A 33 1.89 1.09 9.64
C GLN A 33 3.04 1.71 10.48
N LEU A 34 3.11 3.04 10.57
CA LEU A 34 4.15 3.68 11.40
C LEU A 34 3.94 3.41 12.89
N ALA A 35 2.69 3.36 13.34
CA ALA A 35 2.36 3.02 14.71
C ALA A 35 2.81 1.58 15.03
N ARG A 36 2.54 0.63 14.12
CA ARG A 36 3.04 -0.76 14.24
C ARG A 36 4.56 -0.81 14.31
N LEU A 37 5.27 -0.16 13.39
CA LEU A 37 6.74 -0.14 13.41
C LEU A 37 7.31 0.47 14.71
N ARG A 38 6.63 1.46 15.30
CA ARG A 38 7.03 2.10 16.56
C ARG A 38 6.77 1.24 17.80
N ALA A 39 5.94 0.22 17.68
CA ALA A 39 5.59 -0.71 18.75
C ALA A 39 6.43 -2.00 18.71
N ILE A 40 7.38 -2.11 17.77
CA ILE A 40 8.30 -3.25 17.68
C ILE A 40 9.26 -3.24 18.88
N ASP A 41 9.38 -4.39 19.53
CA ASP A 41 10.34 -4.67 20.60
C ASP A 41 11.40 -5.67 20.11
N ASP A 42 12.63 -5.59 20.66
CA ASP A 42 13.65 -6.61 20.42
C ASP A 42 13.45 -7.86 21.31
N HIS A 43 14.22 -8.94 21.10
CA HIS A 43 14.15 -10.14 21.98
C HIS A 43 14.39 -9.85 23.46
N SER A 44 14.97 -8.69 23.81
CA SER A 44 15.18 -8.27 25.19
C SER A 44 14.00 -7.48 25.75
N GLY A 45 12.90 -7.34 25.00
CA GLY A 45 11.71 -6.58 25.38
C GLY A 45 11.89 -5.06 25.32
N ARG A 46 12.91 -4.56 24.60
CA ARG A 46 13.17 -3.12 24.47
C ARG A 46 12.56 -2.59 23.19
N THR A 47 11.80 -1.50 23.31
CA THR A 47 11.23 -0.82 22.15
C THR A 47 12.29 -0.28 21.21
N VAL A 48 12.17 -0.64 19.94
CA VAL A 48 13.11 -0.26 18.88
C VAL A 48 12.96 1.22 18.55
N PRO A 49 14.04 2.03 18.59
CA PRO A 49 13.95 3.43 18.22
C PRO A 49 13.60 3.59 16.74
N VAL A 50 12.46 4.22 16.46
CA VAL A 50 11.99 4.51 15.11
C VAL A 50 12.01 6.01 14.85
N ARG A 51 12.72 6.39 13.80
CA ARG A 51 12.80 7.78 13.31
C ARG A 51 12.26 7.89 11.90
N THR A 52 11.59 9.01 11.61
CA THR A 52 11.07 9.30 10.29
C THR A 52 11.99 10.27 9.56
N SER A 53 12.33 9.96 8.31
CA SER A 53 13.02 10.88 7.41
C SER A 53 12.06 11.49 6.40
N LYS A 54 12.31 12.75 6.00
CA LYS A 54 11.59 13.39 4.89
C LYS A 54 11.94 12.76 3.53
N CYS A 55 13.17 12.30 3.35
CA CYS A 55 13.59 11.65 2.10
C CYS A 55 14.83 10.77 2.34
N LEU A 56 14.88 9.63 1.66
CA LEU A 56 16.04 8.73 1.64
C LEU A 56 16.70 8.63 0.26
N GLY A 57 16.34 9.49 -0.69
CA GLY A 57 16.97 9.61 -2.01
C GLY A 57 16.44 8.65 -3.08
N ILE A 58 15.87 7.51 -2.69
CA ILE A 58 15.39 6.46 -3.61
C ILE A 58 13.88 6.52 -3.86
N CYS A 59 13.34 7.70 -4.15
CA CYS A 59 11.89 7.95 -4.30
C CYS A 59 11.17 7.10 -5.37
N PHE A 60 11.90 6.36 -6.21
CA PHE A 60 11.28 5.39 -7.11
C PHE A 60 10.76 4.17 -6.35
N GLN A 61 11.46 3.73 -5.30
CA GLN A 61 10.95 2.80 -4.29
C GLN A 61 9.95 3.53 -3.39
N ALA A 62 8.80 2.91 -3.12
CA ALA A 62 7.83 3.43 -2.16
C ALA A 62 8.09 2.89 -0.75
N ASN A 63 7.57 3.55 0.30
CA ASN A 63 7.61 3.09 1.70
C ASN A 63 8.93 2.47 2.14
N VAL A 64 10.02 3.21 1.97
CA VAL A 64 11.36 2.73 2.31
C VAL A 64 11.53 2.65 3.83
N VAL A 65 12.01 1.51 4.32
CA VAL A 65 12.41 1.26 5.70
C VAL A 65 13.89 0.88 5.71
N VAL A 66 14.67 1.49 6.58
CA VAL A 66 16.08 1.13 6.79
C VAL A 66 16.21 0.51 8.18
N VAL A 67 16.64 -0.74 8.23
CA VAL A 67 16.93 -1.47 9.45
C VAL A 67 18.42 -1.33 9.74
N GLN A 68 18.75 -0.61 10.80
CA GLN A 68 20.12 -0.51 11.28
C GLN A 68 20.39 -1.64 12.29
N PRO A 69 21.54 -2.32 12.17
CA PRO A 69 21.93 -3.39 13.08
C PRO A 69 22.06 -2.89 14.53
N SER A 70 21.84 -3.80 15.47
CA SER A 70 22.20 -3.65 16.89
C SER A 70 23.73 -3.56 17.07
N SER A 71 24.19 -3.31 18.30
CA SER A 71 25.63 -3.39 18.61
C SER A 71 26.20 -4.77 18.30
N ALA A 72 25.51 -5.84 18.73
CA ALA A 72 25.89 -7.22 18.45
C ALA A 72 25.88 -7.51 16.95
N GLY A 73 24.83 -7.10 16.23
CA GLY A 73 24.75 -7.27 14.78
C GLY A 73 25.88 -6.58 14.03
N ARG A 74 26.29 -5.36 14.45
CA ARG A 74 27.46 -4.70 13.86
C ARG A 74 28.77 -5.44 14.13
N ALA A 75 28.94 -5.97 15.35
CA ALA A 75 30.13 -6.75 15.73
C ALA A 75 30.22 -8.04 14.89
N ALA A 76 29.08 -8.66 14.59
CA ALA A 76 28.97 -9.80 13.67
C ALA A 76 29.08 -9.42 12.18
N GLY A 77 29.44 -8.17 11.84
CA GLY A 77 29.62 -7.71 10.46
C GLY A 77 28.37 -7.12 9.80
N GLY A 78 27.22 -7.17 10.46
CA GLY A 78 25.94 -6.64 9.99
C GLY A 78 26.03 -5.19 9.50
N ARG A 79 25.39 -4.93 8.36
CA ARG A 79 25.27 -3.61 7.72
C ARG A 79 23.81 -3.16 7.72
N PRO A 80 23.53 -1.85 7.58
CA PRO A 80 22.16 -1.38 7.41
C PRO A 80 21.50 -2.00 6.17
N VAL A 81 20.31 -2.57 6.35
CA VAL A 81 19.52 -3.15 5.25
C VAL A 81 18.43 -2.17 4.85
N TRP A 82 18.32 -1.90 3.56
CA TRP A 82 17.33 -1.01 2.98
C TRP A 82 16.23 -1.85 2.36
N LEU A 83 15.00 -1.63 2.78
CA LEU A 83 13.81 -2.31 2.30
C LEU A 83 12.93 -1.30 1.56
N GLY A 84 12.60 -1.58 0.30
CA GLY A 84 11.67 -0.84 -0.51
C GLY A 84 10.31 -1.55 -0.60
N GLU A 85 9.27 -0.78 -0.87
CA GLU A 85 7.91 -1.30 -1.11
C GLU A 85 7.36 -2.11 0.07
N VAL A 86 7.73 -1.72 1.31
CA VAL A 86 7.14 -2.29 2.54
C VAL A 86 5.73 -1.75 2.70
N THR A 87 4.77 -2.40 2.03
CA THR A 87 3.38 -1.92 1.92
C THR A 87 2.35 -2.87 2.50
N GLU A 88 2.70 -4.14 2.62
CA GLU A 88 1.81 -5.19 3.09
C GLU A 88 2.06 -5.49 4.57
N ASP A 89 1.02 -5.93 5.28
CA ASP A 89 1.10 -6.21 6.70
C ASP A 89 2.08 -7.36 7.00
N LYS A 90 2.09 -8.41 6.17
CA LYS A 90 3.06 -9.51 6.24
C LYS A 90 4.52 -9.04 6.17
N LEU A 91 4.81 -7.93 5.47
CA LEU A 91 6.17 -7.39 5.37
C LEU A 91 6.55 -6.61 6.62
N VAL A 92 5.58 -6.00 7.29
CA VAL A 92 5.78 -5.32 8.58
C VAL A 92 6.01 -6.36 9.67
N GLU A 93 5.19 -7.42 9.69
CA GLU A 93 5.34 -8.58 10.59
C GLU A 93 6.70 -9.25 10.38
N ALA A 94 7.12 -9.51 9.14
CA ALA A 94 8.44 -10.08 8.88
C ALA A 94 9.61 -9.17 9.32
N VAL A 95 9.43 -7.85 9.35
CA VAL A 95 10.43 -6.93 9.91
C VAL A 95 10.44 -6.99 11.43
N ASP A 96 9.28 -7.11 12.07
CA ASP A 96 9.12 -7.29 13.50
C ASP A 96 9.80 -8.58 13.97
N ASP A 97 9.41 -9.72 13.40
CA ASP A 97 9.99 -11.04 13.70
C ASP A 97 11.51 -11.05 13.49
N TRP A 98 11.98 -10.45 12.39
CA TRP A 98 13.42 -10.40 12.11
C TRP A 98 14.18 -9.56 13.12
N ILE A 99 13.62 -8.45 13.58
CA ILE A 99 14.21 -7.62 14.63
C ILE A 99 14.20 -8.36 15.96
N PHE A 100 13.11 -9.06 16.27
CA PHE A 100 12.99 -9.89 17.46
C PHE A 100 14.12 -10.93 17.47
N GLU A 101 14.35 -11.64 16.37
CA GLU A 101 15.47 -12.60 16.20
C GLU A 101 16.88 -11.95 16.23
N GLY A 102 16.99 -10.62 16.31
CA GLY A 102 18.24 -9.88 16.46
C GLY A 102 18.64 -9.05 15.24
N GLY A 103 17.93 -9.20 14.12
CA GLY A 103 18.04 -8.35 12.94
C GLY A 103 19.34 -8.51 12.16
N PRO A 104 19.74 -7.48 11.37
CA PRO A 104 20.86 -7.58 10.44
C PRO A 104 22.18 -7.98 11.11
N GLY A 105 22.79 -9.05 10.61
CA GLY A 105 24.08 -9.58 11.09
C GLY A 105 23.95 -10.64 12.18
N ILE A 106 22.78 -10.77 12.82
CA ILE A 106 22.50 -11.85 13.80
C ILE A 106 21.56 -12.88 13.18
N ALA A 107 20.40 -12.43 12.70
CA ALA A 107 19.41 -13.28 12.06
C ALA A 107 19.52 -13.18 10.53
N PRO A 108 19.35 -14.31 9.79
CA PRO A 108 19.32 -14.29 8.34
C PRO A 108 18.16 -13.43 7.83
N LEU A 109 18.30 -12.85 6.63
CA LEU A 109 17.23 -12.07 6.04
C LEU A 109 16.03 -12.99 5.69
N PRO A 110 14.80 -12.68 6.16
CA PRO A 110 13.62 -13.44 5.80
C PRO A 110 13.37 -13.46 4.29
N ALA A 111 12.99 -14.62 3.74
CA ALA A 111 12.76 -14.79 2.31
C ALA A 111 11.70 -13.82 1.76
N VAL A 112 10.66 -13.52 2.54
CA VAL A 112 9.60 -12.58 2.18
C VAL A 112 10.09 -11.14 2.02
N LEU A 113 11.24 -10.79 2.61
CA LEU A 113 11.87 -9.47 2.49
C LEU A 113 12.94 -9.42 1.38
N ALA A 114 13.35 -10.55 0.82
CA ALA A 114 14.45 -10.63 -0.13
C ALA A 114 14.19 -9.79 -1.40
N ASP A 115 12.99 -9.89 -1.97
CA ASP A 115 12.58 -9.12 -3.16
C ASP A 115 12.43 -7.62 -2.89
N HIS A 116 12.40 -7.23 -1.61
CA HIS A 116 12.26 -5.86 -1.16
C HIS A 116 13.61 -5.22 -0.82
N VAL A 117 14.72 -5.97 -0.84
CA VAL A 117 16.04 -5.41 -0.58
C VAL A 117 16.44 -4.45 -1.69
N THR A 118 16.84 -3.25 -1.29
CA THR A 118 17.36 -2.20 -2.16
C THR A 118 18.64 -1.64 -1.56
N SER A 119 19.20 -0.61 -2.18
CA SER A 119 20.31 0.17 -1.61
C SER A 119 20.03 1.66 -1.75
N LYS A 120 20.79 2.48 -1.02
CA LYS A 120 20.78 3.95 -1.17
C LYS A 120 21.12 4.38 -2.60
N ASP A 121 21.97 3.61 -3.27
CA ASP A 121 22.49 3.90 -4.61
C ASP A 121 21.72 3.18 -5.73
N ALA A 122 20.61 2.53 -5.37
CA ALA A 122 19.78 1.81 -6.33
C ALA A 122 19.32 2.75 -7.45
N LYS A 123 19.52 2.32 -8.69
CA LYS A 123 19.14 3.10 -9.87
C LYS A 123 17.74 2.70 -10.32
N LYS A 124 16.92 3.70 -10.63
CA LYS A 124 15.59 3.46 -11.19
C LYS A 124 15.70 2.61 -12.46
N PRO A 125 14.97 1.48 -12.56
CA PRO A 125 15.04 0.63 -13.74
C PRO A 125 14.61 1.41 -14.99
N LYS A 126 15.43 1.34 -16.04
CA LYS A 126 15.12 1.97 -17.33
C LYS A 126 13.92 1.23 -17.94
N LYS A 127 12.83 1.95 -18.25
CA LYS A 127 11.69 1.36 -18.98
C LYS A 127 12.20 0.74 -20.28
N ARG A 128 11.95 -0.56 -20.49
CA ARG A 128 12.23 -1.23 -21.77
C ARG A 128 11.59 -0.41 -22.89
N LYS A 129 12.39 -0.04 -23.91
CA LYS A 129 11.89 0.69 -25.08
C LYS A 129 10.86 -0.22 -25.76
N LYS A 130 9.59 0.20 -25.78
CA LYS A 130 8.55 -0.48 -26.54
C LYS A 130 8.97 -0.57 -28.01
N PRO A 131 8.88 -1.75 -28.66
CA PRO A 131 9.23 -1.90 -30.07
C PRO A 131 8.41 -0.93 -30.93
N LYS A 132 9.04 -0.34 -31.97
CA LYS A 132 8.46 0.75 -32.80
C LYS A 132 7.04 0.44 -33.29
N HIS A 133 6.75 -0.82 -33.61
CA HIS A 133 5.44 -1.29 -34.06
C HIS A 133 4.31 -1.02 -33.04
N SER A 134 4.59 -1.16 -31.74
CA SER A 134 3.62 -0.90 -30.68
C SER A 134 3.33 0.60 -30.44
N LYS A 135 4.21 1.50 -30.91
CA LYS A 135 3.94 2.95 -30.94
C LYS A 135 3.11 3.35 -32.15
N ALA A 136 3.38 2.75 -33.32
CA ALA A 136 2.58 2.95 -34.53
C ALA A 136 1.13 2.50 -34.31
N ALA A 137 0.92 1.27 -33.82
CA ALA A 137 -0.41 0.74 -33.52
C ALA A 137 -1.18 1.56 -32.47
N LYS A 138 -0.48 2.14 -31.48
CA LYS A 138 -1.10 3.04 -30.49
C LYS A 138 -1.45 4.42 -31.08
N LYS A 139 -0.69 4.89 -32.08
CA LYS A 139 -0.95 6.16 -32.78
C LYS A 139 -2.18 6.02 -33.68
N GLU A 140 -2.31 4.90 -34.40
CA GLU A 140 -3.49 4.60 -35.22
C GLU A 140 -4.76 4.52 -34.37
N ARG A 141 -4.79 3.67 -33.33
CA ARG A 141 -5.94 3.59 -32.40
C ARG A 141 -6.34 4.94 -31.79
N LYS A 142 -5.38 5.85 -31.57
CA LYS A 142 -5.66 7.18 -31.04
C LYS A 142 -6.23 8.11 -32.12
N LYS A 143 -5.77 7.96 -33.37
CA LYS A 143 -6.31 8.65 -34.55
C LYS A 143 -7.75 8.19 -34.81
N ASP A 144 -7.99 6.89 -34.87
CA ASP A 144 -9.32 6.29 -35.09
C ASP A 144 -10.33 6.76 -34.04
N ARG A 145 -9.94 6.76 -32.75
CA ARG A 145 -10.81 7.25 -31.66
C ARG A 145 -11.12 8.75 -31.77
N ARG A 146 -10.22 9.54 -32.35
CA ARG A 146 -10.39 10.98 -32.54
C ARG A 146 -11.24 11.28 -33.77
N GLU A 147 -11.07 10.51 -34.85
CA GLU A 147 -11.96 10.55 -36.03
C GLU A 147 -13.38 10.07 -35.69
N ALA A 148 -13.53 8.98 -34.93
CA ALA A 148 -14.82 8.51 -34.46
C ALA A 148 -15.56 9.54 -33.58
N ALA A 149 -14.82 10.34 -32.80
CA ALA A 149 -15.39 11.40 -31.97
C ALA A 149 -15.68 12.71 -32.74
N ALA A 150 -15.14 12.88 -33.95
CA ALA A 150 -15.29 14.09 -34.77
C ALA A 150 -16.36 13.97 -35.86
N ARG A 151 -16.98 12.80 -36.03
CA ARG A 151 -18.10 12.61 -36.96
C ARG A 151 -19.35 13.35 -36.44
N PRO A 152 -19.88 14.35 -37.16
CA PRO A 152 -21.16 14.95 -36.81
C PRO A 152 -22.26 13.92 -37.06
N GLY A 153 -23.15 13.73 -36.08
CA GLY A 153 -24.43 13.08 -36.31
C GLY A 153 -25.19 13.92 -37.34
N LYS A 154 -25.34 13.42 -38.56
CA LYS A 154 -26.27 14.00 -39.53
C LYS A 154 -27.63 13.33 -39.29
N ASP A 155 -28.53 14.14 -38.76
CA ASP A 155 -29.88 13.83 -38.29
C ASP A 155 -30.88 13.55 -39.43
N GLY A 156 -31.90 12.72 -39.16
CA GLY A 156 -33.28 12.90 -39.63
C GLY A 156 -33.76 12.22 -40.93
N GLY A 157 -34.68 11.25 -40.81
CA GLY A 157 -35.45 10.67 -41.92
C GLY A 157 -36.61 9.76 -41.47
N LYS A 158 -37.74 10.40 -41.12
CA LYS A 158 -39.03 9.88 -40.63
C LYS A 158 -39.66 8.77 -41.51
N LYS A 159 -40.06 7.65 -40.89
CA LYS A 159 -41.30 6.92 -41.23
C LYS A 159 -42.07 6.64 -39.94
N LYS A 160 -43.27 7.23 -39.84
CA LYS A 160 -44.33 6.77 -38.95
C LYS A 160 -44.78 5.39 -39.44
N ASP A 161 -45.18 4.55 -38.50
CA ASP A 161 -46.45 3.77 -38.44
C ASP A 161 -46.23 2.74 -37.31
N GLU A 162 -46.58 3.08 -36.08
CA GLU A 162 -47.87 2.84 -35.41
C GLU A 162 -47.89 1.50 -34.66
N ASN A 163 -48.40 1.55 -33.41
CA ASN A 163 -48.76 0.44 -32.53
C ASN A 163 -47.59 -0.24 -31.76
N SER A 164 -47.60 -0.47 -30.44
CA SER A 164 -48.60 -0.27 -29.40
C SER A 164 -47.92 -0.26 -28.02
N LYS A 165 -48.44 0.60 -27.14
CA LYS A 165 -48.65 0.43 -25.69
C LYS A 165 -47.55 -0.15 -24.77
N LYS A 166 -47.42 0.59 -23.64
CA LYS A 166 -47.02 0.17 -22.27
C LYS A 166 -45.51 0.30 -21.99
N GLY A 167 -45.04 1.04 -21.00
CA GLY A 167 -45.71 1.81 -19.95
C GLY A 167 -44.67 2.69 -19.24
N LYS A 168 -45.05 3.95 -19.05
CA LYS A 168 -44.28 5.01 -18.38
C LYS A 168 -44.52 4.89 -16.87
N LYS A 169 -43.65 4.19 -16.14
CA LYS A 169 -43.53 4.14 -14.66
C LYS A 169 -42.39 3.15 -14.36
N SER A 170 -41.32 3.40 -13.63
CA SER A 170 -41.12 4.28 -12.49
C SER A 170 -39.62 4.49 -12.32
N LYS A 171 -39.15 5.72 -12.46
CA LYS A 171 -37.77 6.13 -12.16
C LYS A 171 -37.58 6.37 -10.65
N LYS A 172 -38.29 5.64 -9.78
CA LYS A 172 -38.44 6.01 -8.35
C LYS A 172 -38.48 4.85 -7.36
N ASP A 173 -38.03 3.64 -7.72
CA ASP A 173 -38.09 2.50 -6.78
C ASP A 173 -36.73 1.78 -6.51
N ASP A 174 -35.68 1.99 -7.30
CA ASP A 174 -34.38 1.35 -7.02
C ASP A 174 -33.56 2.01 -5.88
N LYS A 175 -33.96 3.21 -5.43
CA LYS A 175 -33.30 3.93 -4.33
C LYS A 175 -33.83 3.54 -2.93
N LYS A 176 -34.81 2.62 -2.84
CA LYS A 176 -35.46 2.20 -1.58
C LYS A 176 -35.17 0.74 -1.17
N ALA A 177 -34.46 -0.06 -1.99
CA ALA A 177 -34.17 -1.46 -1.65
C ALA A 177 -32.81 -1.71 -0.96
N LYS A 178 -31.77 -0.90 -1.18
CA LYS A 178 -30.45 -1.11 -0.53
C LYS A 178 -30.24 -0.46 0.84
N LYS A 179 -31.22 0.31 1.35
CA LYS A 179 -31.13 0.96 2.67
C LYS A 179 -31.75 0.14 3.82
N ALA A 180 -32.32 -1.04 3.52
CA ALA A 180 -32.99 -1.91 4.51
C ALA A 180 -32.12 -3.09 5.02
N GLU A 181 -30.98 -3.39 4.40
CA GLU A 181 -30.11 -4.50 4.84
C GLU A 181 -29.08 -4.06 5.90
N LYS A 182 -28.84 -2.74 6.07
CA LYS A 182 -27.82 -2.21 7.00
C LYS A 182 -28.33 -1.88 8.42
N ALA A 183 -29.56 -2.29 8.77
CA ALA A 183 -30.20 -1.95 10.04
C ALA A 183 -30.61 -3.16 10.90
N LYS A 184 -30.33 -4.40 10.49
CA LYS A 184 -30.66 -5.62 11.27
C LYS A 184 -29.49 -6.31 11.97
N ASP A 185 -28.24 -5.93 11.68
CA ASP A 185 -27.06 -6.54 12.33
C ASP A 185 -26.52 -5.77 13.56
N LYS A 186 -27.12 -4.62 13.91
CA LYS A 186 -26.68 -3.78 15.05
C LYS A 186 -27.54 -3.92 16.33
N LYS A 187 -28.39 -4.95 16.43
CA LYS A 187 -29.29 -5.16 17.58
C LYS A 187 -29.20 -6.59 18.17
N SER A 188 -27.98 -7.14 18.27
CA SER A 188 -27.77 -8.49 18.82
C SER A 188 -26.69 -8.61 19.91
N GLU A 189 -25.85 -7.61 20.17
CA GLU A 189 -24.77 -7.71 21.19
C GLU A 189 -24.84 -6.69 22.35
N LYS A 190 -25.94 -5.94 22.47
CA LYS A 190 -26.23 -5.14 23.68
C LYS A 190 -27.52 -5.63 24.33
N GLY A 191 -27.42 -6.67 25.16
CA GLY A 191 -28.57 -7.21 25.88
C GLY A 191 -28.25 -8.45 26.70
N GLY A 192 -27.27 -8.36 27.60
CA GLY A 192 -26.95 -9.42 28.56
C GLY A 192 -26.61 -8.82 29.92
N LYS A 193 -27.58 -8.14 30.54
CA LYS A 193 -27.51 -7.69 31.93
C LYS A 193 -28.85 -7.98 32.61
N SER A 194 -28.84 -9.04 33.42
CA SER A 194 -29.82 -9.49 34.42
C SER A 194 -29.11 -10.61 35.19
N GLY A 195 -28.97 -10.68 36.52
CA GLY A 195 -29.70 -10.12 37.65
C GLY A 195 -30.22 -11.27 38.53
N GLY A 196 -29.85 -11.32 39.82
CA GLY A 196 -30.31 -12.26 40.88
C GLY A 196 -29.36 -13.43 41.13
N ASP A 197 -28.96 -13.81 42.34
CA ASP A 197 -29.39 -13.53 43.73
C ASP A 197 -28.14 -13.52 44.62
#